data_AF-A0AAJ5JYZ8-F1
#
_entry.id   AF-A0AAJ5JYZ8-F1
#
_cell.length_a   1.000
_cell.length_b   1.000
_cell.length_c   1.000
_cell.angle_alpha   90.00
_cell.angle_beta   90.00
_cell.angle_gamma   90.00
#
_symmetry.space_group_name_H-M   'P 1'
#
loop_
_entity.id
_entity.type
_entity.pdbx_description
1 polymer ?
#
loop_
_entity_poly.entity_id
_entity_poly.type
_entity_poly.pdbx_seq_one_letter_code
_entity_poly.pdbx_strand_id
1 'polypeptide(L)' 'MHELLCTWVPGTIDVVRLKVSGRTIELTSTRLARIFGPQALNDLYLKGRTVLQANPQQVALLA' A
#
# COMPACT_ATOMS: atom_id res chain seq x y z
N MET A 1 -8.08 4.54 -12.84
CA MET A 1 -7.61 3.59 -11.81
C MET A 1 -6.09 3.64 -11.84
N HIS A 2 -5.43 3.74 -10.69
CA HIS A 2 -3.97 3.83 -10.59
C HIS A 2 -3.42 2.54 -10.01
N GLU A 3 -2.38 2.00 -10.63
CA GLU A 3 -1.66 0.84 -10.10
C GLU A 3 -0.61 1.31 -9.09
N LEU A 4 -0.65 0.73 -7.89
CA LEU A 4 0.36 0.95 -6.86
C LEU A 4 1.10 -0.34 -6.56
N LEU A 5 2.43 -0.29 -6.63
CA LEU A 5 3.26 -1.37 -6.10
C LEU A 5 3.43 -1.18 -4.60
N CYS A 6 3.01 -2.17 -3.82
CA CYS A 6 3.11 -2.20 -2.37
C CYS A 6 4.15 -3.22 -1.90
N THR A 7 5.03 -2.81 -1.00
CA THR A 7 6.11 -3.62 -0.42
C THR A 7 6.35 -3.23 1.04
N TRP A 8 6.92 -4.12 1.85
CA TRP A 8 7.39 -3.79 3.19
C TRP A 8 8.59 -2.83 3.17
N VAL A 9 8.69 -1.94 4.17
CA VAL A 9 9.92 -1.18 4.41
C VAL A 9 10.85 -2.02 5.29
N PRO A 10 12.08 -2.35 4.82
CA PRO A 10 13.01 -3.14 5.61
C PRO A 10 13.36 -2.49 6.95
N GLY A 11 13.50 -3.31 7.99
CA GLY A 11 13.79 -2.84 9.35
C GLY A 11 12.58 -2.30 10.11
N THR A 12 11.38 -2.38 9.53
CA THR A 12 10.12 -2.04 10.19
C THR A 12 9.20 -3.26 10.25
N ILE A 13 8.29 -3.27 11.23
CA ILE A 13 7.31 -4.34 11.40
C ILE A 13 5.94 -3.98 10.83
N ASP A 14 5.67 -2.69 10.68
CA ASP A 14 4.34 -2.17 10.35
C ASP A 14 4.36 -1.12 9.24
N VAL A 15 5.50 -0.75 8.65
CA VAL A 15 5.54 0.25 7.58
C VAL A 15 5.57 -0.41 6.21
N VAL A 16 4.73 0.09 5.32
CA VAL A 16 4.64 -0.32 3.93
C VAL A 16 4.95 0.86 3.03
N ARG A 17 5.51 0.56 1.86
CA ARG A 17 5.86 1.51 0.82
C ARG A 17 4.98 1.27 -0.40
N LEU A 18 4.29 2.32 -0.83
CA LEU A 18 3.53 2.38 -2.07
C LEU A 18 4.30 3.19 -3.11
N LYS A 19 4.42 2.66 -4.33
CA LYS A 19 4.92 3.39 -5.50
C LYS A 19 3.78 3.66 -6.47
N VAL A 20 3.52 4.94 -6.77
CA VAL A 20 2.49 5.39 -7.71
C VAL A 20 2.99 6.55 -8.54
N SER A 21 2.92 6.44 -9.87
CA SER A 21 3.25 7.53 -10.80
C SER A 21 4.58 8.25 -10.48
N GLY A 22 5.63 7.49 -10.15
CA GLY A 22 6.96 8.02 -9.80
C GLY A 22 7.11 8.56 -8.37
N ARG A 23 6.03 8.61 -7.58
CA ARG A 23 6.05 8.97 -6.16
C ARG A 23 6.17 7.73 -5.29
N THR A 24 6.86 7.87 -4.17
CA THR A 24 6.95 6.86 -3.11
C THR A 24 6.27 7.41 -1.87
N ILE A 25 5.36 6.64 -1.30
CA ILE A 25 4.60 7.00 -0.11
C ILE A 25 4.80 5.87 0.90
N GLU A 26 5.18 6.21 2.12
CA GLU A 26 5.28 5.26 3.22
C GLU A 26 4.16 5.52 4.21
N LEU A 27 3.52 4.44 4.66
CA LEU A 27 2.44 4.50 5.65
C LEU A 27 2.40 3.21 6.46
N THR A 28 1.65 3.21 7.54
CA THR A 28 1.46 2.00 8.34
C THR A 28 0.58 0.97 7.64
N SER A 29 0.81 -0.31 7.90
CA SER A 29 0.02 -1.44 7.44
C SER A 29 -1.44 -1.33 7.87
N THR A 30 -1.70 -0.70 9.03
CA THR A 30 -3.05 -0.38 9.49
C THR A 30 -3.73 0.68 8.61
N ARG A 31 -3.01 1.74 8.21
CA ARG A 31 -3.55 2.76 7.29
C ARG A 31 -3.77 2.17 5.89
N LEU A 32 -2.91 1.25 5.45
CA LEU A 32 -3.09 0.49 4.21
C LEU A 32 -4.40 -0.30 4.24
N ALA A 33 -4.61 -1.11 5.28
CA ALA A 33 -5.80 -1.92 5.43
C ALA A 33 -7.09 -1.08 5.53
N ARG A 34 -7.01 0.13 6.10
CA ARG A 34 -8.14 1.06 6.16
C ARG A 34 -8.54 1.62 4.78
N ILE A 35 -7.57 1.88 3.90
CA ILE A 35 -7.82 2.47 2.57
C ILE A 35 -8.16 1.40 1.53
N PHE A 36 -7.50 0.24 1.58
CA PHE A 36 -7.57 -0.81 0.56
C PHE A 36 -8.24 -2.11 1.03
N GLY A 37 -8.66 -2.15 2.29
CA GLY A 37 -9.24 -3.34 2.91
C GLY A 37 -8.19 -4.32 3.44
N PRO A 38 -8.61 -5.28 4.30
CA PRO A 38 -7.71 -6.23 4.94
C PRO A 38 -7.05 -7.20 3.94
N GLN A 39 -7.69 -7.46 2.79
CA GLN A 39 -7.15 -8.37 1.78
C GLN A 39 -5.84 -7.86 1.17
N ALA A 40 -5.70 -6.54 0.99
CA ALA A 40 -4.45 -5.92 0.53
C ALA A 40 -3.28 -6.23 1.48
N LEU A 41 -3.52 -6.18 2.79
CA LEU A 41 -2.53 -6.50 3.81
C LEU A 41 -2.22 -8.01 3.84
N ASN A 42 -3.24 -8.86 3.73
CA ASN A 42 -3.06 -10.31 3.68
C ASN A 42 -2.20 -10.73 2.48
N ASP A 43 -2.50 -10.21 1.29
CA ASP A 43 -1.70 -10.48 0.09
C ASP A 43 -0.26 -10.02 0.26
N LEU A 44 -0.06 -8.82 0.83
CA LEU A 44 1.28 -8.30 1.10
C LEU A 44 2.04 -9.18 2.10
N TYR A 45 1.38 -9.65 3.16
CA TYR A 45 2.00 -10.50 4.18
C TYR A 45 2.42 -11.86 3.59
N LEU A 46 1.55 -12.46 2.78
CA LEU A 46 1.81 -13.78 2.18
C LEU A 46 2.82 -13.75 1.04
N LYS A 47 2.86 -12.67 0.24
CA LYS A 47 3.67 -12.59 -0.98
C LYS A 47 4.89 -11.68 -0.85
N GLY A 48 5.01 -10.92 0.24
CA GLY A 48 6.04 -9.89 0.45
C GLY A 48 5.90 -8.64 -0.44
N ARG A 49 5.06 -8.72 -1.49
CA ARG A 49 4.68 -7.61 -2.37
C ARG A 49 3.25 -7.81 -2.87
N THR A 50 2.56 -6.72 -3.18
CA THR A 50 1.27 -6.78 -3.88
C THR A 50 1.08 -5.57 -4.80
N VAL A 51 0.25 -5.71 -5.84
CA VAL A 51 -0.15 -4.60 -6.70
C VAL A 51 -1.59 -4.24 -6.35
N LEU A 52 -1.81 -2.97 -6.03
CA LEU A 52 -3.12 -2.46 -5.62
C LEU A 52 -3.68 -1.58 -6.74
N GLN A 53 -4.97 -1.77 -7.02
CA GLN A 53 -5.72 -0.89 -7.89
C GLN A 53 -6.39 0.19 -7.03
N ALA A 54 -6.01 1.45 -7.21
CA ALA A 54 -6.63 2.57 -6.50
C ALA A 54 -7.56 3.38 -7.41
N ASN A 55 -8.71 3.71 -6.86
CA ASN A 55 -9.56 4.76 -7.43
C ASN A 55 -9.03 6.17 -7.01
N PRO A 56 -9.50 7.26 -7.64
CA PRO A 56 -9.05 8.62 -7.31
C PRO A 56 -9.27 9.00 -5.84
N GLN A 57 -10.31 8.49 -5.18
CA GLN A 57 -10.59 8.76 -3.76
C GLN A 57 -9.54 8.13 -2.86
N GLN A 58 -9.17 6.87 -3.12
CA GLN A 58 -8.10 6.18 -2.40
C GLN A 58 -6.75 6.86 -2.61
N VAL A 59 -6.46 7.35 -3.83
CA VAL A 59 -5.24 8.13 -4.08
C VAL A 59 -5.23 9.44 -3.29
N ALA A 60 -6.38 10.12 -3.17
CA ALA A 60 -6.49 11.33 -2.36
C ALA A 60 -6.24 11.07 -0.85
N LEU A 61 -6.60 9.88 -0.35
CA LEU A 61 -6.35 9.46 1.03
C LEU A 61 -4.88 9.09 1.31
N LEU A 62 -4.04 8.99 0.29
CA LEU A 62 -2.59 8.75 0.39
C LEU A 62 -1.78 10.03 0.52
N ALA A 63 -2.38 11.20 0.31
CA ALA A 63 -1.76 12.51 0.53
C ALA A 63 -1.60 12.85 2.01
#